data_AF-A0A7Y2SJE9-F1
#
_entry.id   AF-A0A7Y2SJE9-F1
#
_cell.length_a   1.000
_cell.length_b   1.000
_cell.length_c   1.000
_cell.angle_alpha   90.00
_cell.angle_beta   90.00
_cell.angle_gamma   90.00
#
_symmetry.space_group_name_H-M   'P 1'
#
loop_
_entity.id
_entity.type
_entity.pdbx_description
1 polymer ?
#
loop_
_entity_poly.entity_id
_entity_poly.type
_entity_poly.pdbx_seq_one_letter_code
_entity_poly.pdbx_strand_id
1 'polypeptide(L)'
;MRAYLDIETTFAGSISVIGIYRPDCGTTQLVGGGVSDVNLYDALEGVSTLITFAGSSFDLPVIRKQLFADLRSEFDHRDLLYVCRKRGLRGGLKVVEQRLGIGRATAGITGYDAPRLWNRYEALGEQSALAILLKYNYEDVVNLALLEAILDNAPAAALTPAVSVLMK
;
A
#
# COMPACT_ATOMS: atom_id res chain seq x y z
N MET A 1 8.48 -15.25 -0.56
CA MET A 1 7.06 -15.03 -0.18
C MET A 1 6.51 -13.80 -0.89
N ARG A 2 5.18 -13.54 -0.86
CA ARG A 2 4.58 -12.33 -1.45
C ARG A 2 4.44 -11.22 -0.41
N ALA A 3 4.66 -9.98 -0.82
CA ALA A 3 4.24 -8.80 -0.06
C ALA A 3 3.44 -7.84 -0.96
N TYR A 4 2.46 -7.19 -0.36
CA TYR A 4 1.57 -6.23 -1.00
C TYR A 4 1.93 -4.84 -0.51
N LEU A 5 2.25 -3.94 -1.43
CA LEU A 5 2.87 -2.65 -1.12
C LEU A 5 2.09 -1.51 -1.77
N ASP A 6 1.92 -0.44 -1.00
CA ASP A 6 1.31 0.83 -1.41
C ASP A 6 1.93 1.98 -0.60
N ILE A 7 2.07 3.17 -1.21
CA ILE A 7 2.56 4.36 -0.53
C ILE A 7 1.55 5.51 -0.52
N GLU A 8 1.64 6.32 0.53
CA GLU A 8 1.03 7.64 0.58
C GLU A 8 2.11 8.73 0.49
N THR A 9 1.75 9.87 -0.10
CA THR A 9 2.66 11.01 -0.22
C THR A 9 2.11 12.28 0.40
N THR A 10 3.01 13.16 0.80
CA THR A 10 2.70 14.54 1.21
C THR A 10 2.41 15.43 -0.01
N PHE A 11 1.96 16.66 0.21
CA PHE A 11 1.84 17.66 -0.87
C PHE A 11 3.17 17.99 -1.56
N ALA A 12 4.30 17.83 -0.85
CA ALA A 12 5.63 18.02 -1.42
C ALA A 12 6.11 16.80 -2.23
N GLY A 13 5.34 15.71 -2.25
CA GLY A 13 5.67 14.46 -2.93
C GLY A 13 6.59 13.54 -2.13
N SER A 14 7.01 13.91 -0.91
CA SER A 14 7.71 13.00 0.01
C SER A 14 6.79 11.87 0.46
N ILE A 15 7.33 10.68 0.71
CA ILE A 15 6.56 9.55 1.25
C ILE A 15 6.15 9.90 2.70
N SER A 16 4.85 9.78 3.00
CA SER A 16 4.31 9.91 4.36
C SER A 16 4.10 8.57 5.02
N VAL A 17 3.63 7.57 4.26
CA VAL A 17 3.36 6.22 4.72
C VAL A 17 3.82 5.21 3.68
N ILE A 18 4.45 4.12 4.11
CA ILE A 18 4.60 2.89 3.32
C ILE A 18 3.79 1.81 4.02
N GLY A 19 2.79 1.27 3.33
CA GLY A 19 2.05 0.09 3.77
C GLY A 19 2.66 -1.16 3.16
N ILE A 20 2.82 -2.21 3.96
CA ILE A 20 3.30 -3.52 3.52
C ILE A 20 2.45 -4.58 4.19
N TYR A 21 1.65 -5.32 3.44
CA TYR A 21 0.94 -6.50 3.93
C TYR A 21 1.65 -7.79 3.50
N ARG A 22 1.80 -8.70 4.46
CA ARG A 22 2.40 -10.02 4.29
C ARG A 22 1.49 -11.06 4.93
N PRO A 23 1.03 -12.10 4.20
CA PRO A 23 0.17 -13.12 4.79
C PRO A 23 0.81 -13.86 5.97
N ASP A 24 2.13 -13.96 6.04
CA ASP A 24 2.87 -14.64 7.11
C ASP A 24 3.08 -13.78 8.37
N CYS A 25 3.05 -12.45 8.25
CA CYS A 25 3.40 -11.54 9.35
C CYS A 25 2.32 -10.49 9.70
N GLY A 26 1.35 -10.25 8.82
CA GLY A 26 0.38 -9.17 8.92
C GLY A 26 0.82 -7.89 8.20
N THR A 27 0.25 -6.76 8.59
CA THR A 27 0.53 -5.45 7.99
C THR A 27 1.57 -4.67 8.80
N THR A 28 2.58 -4.14 8.12
CA THR A 28 3.52 -3.16 8.66
C THR A 28 3.28 -1.82 7.97
N GLN A 29 3.20 -0.74 8.74
CA GLN A 29 3.09 0.62 8.23
C GLN A 29 4.25 1.46 8.74
N LEU A 30 5.08 1.95 7.82
CA LEU A 30 6.18 2.87 8.11
C LEU A 30 5.65 4.30 7.93
N VAL A 31 5.81 5.17 8.93
CA VAL A 31 5.12 6.46 8.99
C VAL A 31 6.11 7.58 9.31
N GLY A 32 6.16 8.62 8.50
CA GLY A 32 7.02 9.79 8.72
C GLY A 32 8.48 9.39 8.98
N GLY A 33 8.96 9.62 10.21
CA GLY A 33 10.33 9.28 10.61
C GLY A 33 10.67 7.78 10.53
N GLY A 34 9.67 6.89 10.54
CA GLY A 34 9.87 5.45 10.35
C GLY A 34 10.05 5.04 8.88
N VAL A 35 9.80 5.95 7.93
CA VAL A 35 10.05 5.71 6.50
C VAL A 35 11.55 5.79 6.23
N SER A 36 12.20 4.64 6.21
CA SER A 36 13.61 4.46 5.90
C SER A 36 13.82 3.24 5.02
N ASP A 37 14.95 3.17 4.34
CA ASP A 37 15.41 1.98 3.62
C ASP A 37 15.58 0.79 4.58
N VAL A 38 16.20 0.99 5.75
CA VAL A 38 16.40 -0.06 6.75
C VAL A 38 15.06 -0.70 7.16
N ASN A 39 14.10 0.10 7.61
CA ASN A 39 12.79 -0.41 8.04
C ASN A 39 12.01 -1.05 6.87
N LEU A 40 12.19 -0.53 5.65
CA LEU A 40 11.60 -1.10 4.44
C LEU A 40 12.16 -2.49 4.14
N TYR A 41 13.48 -2.66 4.18
CA TYR A 41 14.12 -3.95 3.92
C TYR A 41 13.84 -4.97 5.03
N ASP A 42 13.81 -4.55 6.30
CA ASP A 42 13.42 -5.40 7.42
C ASP A 42 11.98 -5.92 7.24
N ALA A 43 11.04 -5.05 6.85
CA ALA A 43 9.66 -5.45 6.58
C ALA A 43 9.53 -6.40 5.37
N LEU A 44 10.48 -6.35 4.43
CA LEU A 44 10.55 -7.18 3.23
C LEU A 44 11.42 -8.43 3.37
N GLU A 45 11.97 -8.72 4.55
CA GLU A 45 12.83 -9.89 4.74
C GLU A 45 12.11 -11.20 4.37
N GLY A 46 12.72 -12.00 3.48
CA GLY A 46 12.16 -13.26 2.96
C GLY A 46 11.10 -13.10 1.87
N VAL A 47 10.77 -11.87 1.47
CA VAL A 47 9.91 -11.58 0.33
C VAL A 47 10.68 -11.83 -0.97
N SER A 48 10.00 -12.45 -1.93
CA SER A 48 10.52 -12.70 -3.28
C SER A 48 9.74 -11.95 -4.34
N THR A 49 8.47 -11.63 -4.06
CA THR A 49 7.57 -11.01 -5.03
C THR A 49 6.80 -9.87 -4.39
N LEU A 50 6.88 -8.69 -5.01
CA LEU A 50 6.10 -7.52 -4.68
C LEU A 50 4.84 -7.44 -5.56
N ILE A 51 3.71 -7.18 -4.92
CA ILE A 51 2.42 -6.96 -5.56
C ILE A 51 1.98 -5.53 -5.29
N THR A 52 1.64 -4.78 -6.33
CA THR A 52 1.21 -3.38 -6.23
C THR A 52 0.01 -3.12 -7.14
N PHE A 53 -0.61 -1.94 -7.05
CA PHE A 53 -1.55 -1.46 -8.06
C PHE A 53 -1.08 -0.10 -8.60
N ALA A 54 -0.69 -0.05 -9.87
CA ALA A 54 -0.06 1.10 -10.51
C ALA A 54 1.35 1.45 -9.99
N GLY A 55 1.91 0.65 -9.09
CA GLY A 55 3.24 0.86 -8.50
C GLY A 55 4.41 0.81 -9.49
N SER A 56 4.24 0.21 -10.68
CA SER A 56 5.25 0.32 -11.74
C SER A 56 5.51 1.77 -12.17
N SER A 57 4.49 2.62 -12.06
CA SER A 57 4.50 4.00 -12.54
C SER A 57 4.57 5.04 -11.42
N PHE A 58 4.39 4.65 -10.16
CA PHE A 58 4.30 5.57 -9.04
C PHE A 58 5.12 5.08 -7.83
N ASP A 59 4.64 4.07 -7.12
CA ASP A 59 5.20 3.62 -5.84
C ASP A 59 6.69 3.28 -5.91
N LEU A 60 7.06 2.36 -6.81
CA LEU A 60 8.46 1.89 -6.91
C LEU A 60 9.41 3.00 -7.39
N PRO A 61 9.07 3.82 -8.41
CA PRO A 61 9.86 5.01 -8.76
C PRO A 61 10.04 6.00 -7.61
N VAL A 62 9.00 6.25 -6.81
CA VAL A 62 9.06 7.20 -5.68
C VAL A 62 9.95 6.64 -4.56
N ILE A 63 9.78 5.37 -4.21
CA ILE A 63 10.65 4.66 -3.24
C ILE A 63 12.11 4.71 -3.69
N ARG A 64 12.39 4.34 -4.94
CA ARG A 64 13.76 4.37 -5.48
C ARG A 64 14.38 5.76 -5.38
N LYS A 65 13.61 6.80 -5.69
CA LYS A 65 14.11 8.19 -5.67
C LYS A 65 14.40 8.68 -4.26
N GLN A 66 13.56 8.33 -3.28
CA GLN A 66 13.64 8.90 -1.94
C GLN A 66 14.47 8.07 -0.96
N LEU A 67 14.44 6.75 -1.11
CA LEU A 67 15.11 5.81 -0.22
C LEU A 67 16.31 5.11 -0.87
N PHE A 68 16.61 5.42 -2.14
CA PHE A 68 17.67 4.76 -2.92
C PHE A 68 17.52 3.23 -3.02
N ALA A 69 16.32 2.70 -2.75
CA ALA A 69 15.99 1.28 -2.81
C ALA A 69 15.40 0.93 -4.18
N ASP A 70 16.10 0.16 -5.01
CA ASP A 70 15.65 -0.21 -6.36
C ASP A 70 14.87 -1.53 -6.33
N LEU A 71 13.76 -1.53 -5.59
CA LEU A 71 12.92 -2.71 -5.35
C LEU A 71 12.49 -3.43 -6.64
N ARG A 72 12.37 -2.70 -7.76
CA ARG A 72 12.01 -3.29 -9.06
C ARG A 72 13.12 -4.18 -9.63
N SER A 73 14.38 -3.90 -9.28
CA SER A 73 15.54 -4.70 -9.70
C SER A 73 15.83 -5.86 -8.74
N GLU A 74 15.33 -5.78 -7.52
CA GLU A 74 15.67 -6.69 -6.42
C GLU A 74 14.60 -7.77 -6.18
N PHE A 75 13.34 -7.50 -6.58
CA PHE A 75 12.21 -8.41 -6.37
C PHE A 75 11.49 -8.71 -7.68
N ASP A 76 10.87 -9.89 -7.77
CA ASP A 76 9.84 -10.12 -8.78
C ASP A 76 8.70 -9.15 -8.54
N HIS A 77 8.11 -8.61 -9.62
CA HIS A 77 7.06 -7.60 -9.49
C HIS A 77 5.83 -7.94 -10.31
N ARG A 78 4.67 -7.87 -9.67
CA ARG A 78 3.36 -8.04 -10.31
C ARG A 78 2.47 -6.83 -10.01
N ASP A 79 2.23 -6.03 -11.04
CA ASP A 79 1.35 -4.87 -10.95
C ASP A 79 -0.07 -5.23 -11.42
N LEU A 80 -1.01 -5.23 -10.47
CA LEU A 80 -2.39 -5.65 -10.67
C LEU A 80 -3.17 -4.69 -11.58
N LEU A 81 -2.75 -3.43 -11.74
CA LEU A 81 -3.40 -2.51 -12.68
C LEU A 81 -3.40 -3.09 -14.10
N TYR A 82 -2.26 -3.64 -14.55
CA TYR A 82 -2.16 -4.21 -15.89
C TYR A 82 -2.91 -5.54 -16.01
N VAL A 83 -2.97 -6.33 -14.93
CA VAL A 83 -3.77 -7.56 -14.87
C VAL A 83 -5.26 -7.23 -14.99
N CYS A 84 -5.75 -6.26 -14.23
CA CYS A 84 -7.12 -5.76 -14.31
C CYS A 84 -7.48 -5.26 -15.71
N ARG A 85 -6.60 -4.45 -16.32
CA ARG A 85 -6.82 -3.91 -17.68
C ARG A 85 -6.97 -5.01 -18.73
N LYS A 86 -6.18 -6.08 -18.65
CA LYS A 86 -6.29 -7.25 -19.56
C LYS A 86 -7.64 -7.96 -19.43
N ARG A 87 -8.34 -7.78 -18.31
CA ARG A 87 -9.67 -8.36 -18.02
C ARG A 87 -10.82 -7.37 -18.17
N GLY A 88 -10.58 -6.20 -18.78
CA GLY A 88 -11.60 -5.18 -18.96
C GLY A 88 -11.95 -4.39 -17.69
N LEU A 89 -11.28 -4.63 -16.56
CA LEU A 89 -11.43 -3.84 -15.35
C LEU A 89 -10.62 -2.54 -15.48
N ARG A 90 -11.32 -1.40 -15.44
CA ARG A 90 -10.75 -0.06 -15.68
C ARG A 90 -11.02 0.86 -14.50
N GLY A 91 -10.06 1.74 -14.20
CA GLY A 91 -10.11 2.68 -13.09
C GLY A 91 -8.93 2.51 -12.13
N GLY A 92 -8.91 3.30 -11.07
CA GLY A 92 -8.01 3.09 -9.92
C GLY A 92 -8.47 1.91 -9.06
N LEU A 93 -7.65 1.54 -8.06
CA LEU A 93 -7.88 0.39 -7.18
C LEU A 93 -9.32 0.38 -6.61
N LYS A 94 -9.77 1.50 -6.05
CA LYS A 94 -11.11 1.66 -5.45
C LYS A 94 -12.26 1.38 -6.39
N VAL A 95 -12.12 1.83 -7.63
CA VAL A 95 -13.14 1.61 -8.66
C VAL A 95 -13.20 0.11 -9.00
N VAL A 96 -12.05 -0.55 -9.05
CA VAL A 96 -11.97 -2.00 -9.29
C VAL A 96 -12.53 -2.78 -8.10
N GLU A 97 -12.13 -2.45 -6.87
CA GLU A 97 -12.65 -3.04 -5.63
C GLU A 97 -14.17 -2.97 -5.55
N GLN A 98 -14.74 -1.79 -5.76
CA GLN A 98 -16.19 -1.60 -5.75
C GLN A 98 -16.90 -2.48 -6.80
N ARG A 99 -16.36 -2.58 -8.02
CA ARG A 99 -16.92 -3.42 -9.09
C ARG A 99 -16.87 -4.92 -8.76
N LEU A 100 -15.89 -5.33 -7.96
CA LEU A 100 -15.70 -6.71 -7.54
C LEU A 100 -16.32 -7.01 -6.16
N GLY A 101 -17.00 -6.04 -5.54
CA GLY A 101 -17.63 -6.20 -4.24
C GLY A 101 -16.65 -6.24 -3.06
N ILE A 102 -15.41 -5.78 -3.23
CA ILE A 102 -14.45 -5.64 -2.13
C ILE A 102 -14.83 -4.39 -1.31
N GLY A 103 -15.21 -4.61 -0.06
CA GLY A 103 -15.66 -3.55 0.85
C GLY A 103 -14.52 -2.71 1.41
N ARG A 104 -14.84 -1.45 1.76
CA ARG A 104 -13.94 -0.50 2.41
C ARG A 104 -14.69 0.23 3.52
N ALA A 105 -14.09 0.30 4.71
CA ALA A 105 -14.59 1.18 5.75
C ALA A 105 -14.15 2.64 5.50
N THR A 106 -13.12 2.87 4.68
CA THR A 106 -12.73 4.21 4.21
C THR A 106 -13.37 4.59 2.88
N ALA A 107 -14.55 4.03 2.55
CA ALA A 107 -15.27 4.39 1.34
C ALA A 107 -15.51 5.91 1.28
N GLY A 108 -15.22 6.52 0.12
CA GLY A 108 -15.30 7.96 -0.08
C GLY A 108 -13.97 8.71 0.10
N ILE A 109 -12.97 8.11 0.75
CA ILE A 109 -11.61 8.66 0.80
C ILE A 109 -10.89 8.35 -0.51
N THR A 110 -10.23 9.34 -1.10
CA THR A 110 -9.48 9.25 -2.36
C THR A 110 -7.98 9.47 -2.14
N GLY A 111 -7.13 9.14 -3.13
CA GLY A 111 -5.69 9.46 -3.05
C GLY A 111 -5.42 10.98 -2.97
N TYR A 112 -6.39 11.82 -3.34
CA TYR A 112 -6.30 13.28 -3.16
C TYR A 112 -6.50 13.73 -1.71
N ASP A 113 -7.11 12.89 -0.88
CA ASP A 113 -7.36 13.19 0.53
C ASP A 113 -6.16 12.82 1.42
N ALA A 114 -5.35 11.85 1.01
CA ALA A 114 -4.21 11.37 1.78
C ALA A 114 -3.19 12.48 2.13
N PRO A 115 -2.73 13.32 1.19
CA PRO A 115 -1.86 14.46 1.52
C PRO A 115 -2.51 15.47 2.50
N ARG A 116 -3.84 15.64 2.45
CA ARG A 116 -4.59 16.53 3.37
C ARG A 116 -4.62 15.96 4.78
N LEU A 117 -4.88 14.66 4.90
CA LEU A 117 -4.88 13.95 6.19
C LEU A 117 -3.50 14.00 6.84
N TRP A 118 -2.45 13.75 6.06
CA TRP A 118 -1.08 13.90 6.52
C TRP A 118 -0.79 15.33 7.01
N ASN A 119 -1.16 16.34 6.22
CA ASN A 119 -0.92 17.74 6.59
C ASN A 119 -1.65 18.14 7.88
N ARG A 120 -2.89 17.67 8.09
CA ARG A 120 -3.62 17.91 9.36
C ARG A 120 -2.92 17.26 10.54
N TYR A 121 -2.42 16.04 10.37
CA TYR A 121 -1.64 15.37 11.41
C TYR A 121 -0.34 16.12 11.73
N GLU A 122 0.49 16.41 10.74
CA GLU A 122 1.80 17.03 10.97
C GLU A 122 1.70 18.49 11.42
N ALA A 123 0.86 19.30 10.77
CA ALA A 123 0.80 20.73 11.03
C ALA A 123 -0.06 21.09 12.25
N LEU A 124 -1.09 20.29 12.54
CA LEU A 124 -2.09 20.58 13.59
C LEU A 124 -2.08 19.56 14.73
N GLY A 125 -1.26 18.50 14.64
CA GLY A 125 -1.21 17.44 15.66
C GLY A 125 -2.44 16.53 15.68
N GLU A 126 -3.27 16.55 14.63
CA GLU A 126 -4.55 15.84 14.60
C GLU A 126 -4.39 14.32 14.45
N GLN A 127 -4.37 13.60 15.56
CA GLN A 127 -4.22 12.14 15.59
C GLN A 127 -5.34 11.39 14.86
N SER A 128 -6.55 11.95 14.85
CA SER A 128 -7.67 11.36 14.11
C SER A 128 -7.45 11.38 12.60
N ALA A 129 -6.76 12.40 12.07
CA ALA A 129 -6.41 12.46 10.66
C ALA A 129 -5.41 11.37 10.29
N LEU A 130 -4.39 11.13 11.13
CA LEU A 130 -3.45 10.03 10.95
C LEU A 130 -4.15 8.67 11.03
N ALA A 131 -5.03 8.47 12.02
CA ALA A 131 -5.76 7.21 12.15
C ALA A 131 -6.60 6.87 10.90
N ILE A 132 -7.22 7.87 10.28
CA ILE A 132 -7.94 7.71 9.01
C ILE A 132 -6.98 7.37 7.87
N LEU A 133 -5.83 8.07 7.77
CA LEU A 133 -4.82 7.80 6.76
C LEU A 133 -4.25 6.39 6.86
N LEU A 134 -3.92 5.94 8.07
CA LEU A 134 -3.39 4.59 8.29
C LEU A 134 -4.43 3.51 7.98
N LYS A 135 -5.70 3.73 8.33
CA LYS A 135 -6.77 2.81 7.95
C LYS A 135 -6.95 2.73 6.44
N TYR A 136 -6.83 3.87 5.76
CA TYR A 136 -6.93 3.97 4.32
C TYR A 136 -5.82 3.18 3.61
N ASN A 137 -4.55 3.42 4.00
CA ASN A 137 -3.39 2.70 3.48
C ASN A 137 -3.39 1.20 3.86
N TYR A 138 -3.85 0.86 5.07
CA TYR A 138 -4.05 -0.54 5.47
C TYR A 138 -5.00 -1.26 4.51
N GLU A 139 -6.15 -0.64 4.20
CA GLU A 139 -7.12 -1.21 3.26
C GLU A 139 -6.52 -1.37 1.86
N ASP A 140 -5.70 -0.41 1.39
CA ASP A 140 -5.04 -0.54 0.08
C ASP A 140 -4.17 -1.81 0.04
N VAL A 141 -3.30 -2.06 1.02
CA VAL A 141 -2.41 -3.24 0.98
C VAL A 141 -3.10 -4.59 1.22
N VAL A 142 -4.06 -4.68 2.14
CA VAL A 142 -4.76 -5.96 2.38
C VAL A 142 -5.72 -6.29 1.24
N ASN A 143 -6.34 -5.29 0.62
CA ASN A 143 -7.24 -5.52 -0.50
C ASN A 143 -6.50 -5.90 -1.77
N LEU A 144 -5.22 -5.54 -1.94
CA LEU A 144 -4.41 -6.07 -3.04
C LEU A 144 -4.30 -7.61 -2.97
N ALA A 145 -4.22 -8.19 -1.77
CA ALA A 145 -4.21 -9.65 -1.61
C ALA A 145 -5.54 -10.28 -2.01
N LEU A 146 -6.66 -9.66 -1.59
CA LEU A 146 -8.00 -10.10 -2.00
C LEU A 146 -8.20 -9.96 -3.52
N LEU A 147 -7.76 -8.84 -4.10
CA LEU A 147 -7.84 -8.57 -5.52
C LEU A 147 -6.99 -9.58 -6.32
N GLU A 148 -5.76 -9.88 -5.89
CA GLU A 148 -4.93 -10.90 -6.52
C GLU A 148 -5.63 -12.26 -6.51
N ALA A 149 -6.19 -12.68 -5.37
CA ALA A 149 -6.92 -13.95 -5.26
C ALA A 149 -8.13 -14.02 -6.21
N ILE A 150 -8.94 -12.96 -6.27
CA ILE A 150 -10.08 -12.88 -7.20
C ILE A 150 -9.61 -12.94 -8.66
N LEU A 151 -8.54 -12.22 -8.99
CA LEU A 151 -7.95 -12.29 -10.33
C LEU A 151 -7.44 -13.71 -10.59
N ASP A 152 -6.83 -14.40 -9.65
CA ASP A 152 -6.30 -15.74 -9.91
C ASP A 152 -7.35 -16.86 -9.83
N ASN A 153 -8.62 -16.52 -9.59
CA ASN A 153 -9.68 -17.47 -9.27
C ASN A 153 -9.28 -18.42 -8.13
N ALA A 154 -8.51 -17.89 -7.18
CA ALA A 154 -8.04 -18.58 -6.00
C ALA A 154 -8.93 -18.25 -4.79
N PRO A 155 -9.05 -19.15 -3.80
CA PRO A 155 -9.72 -18.82 -2.55
C PRO A 155 -8.98 -17.69 -1.85
N ALA A 156 -9.72 -16.71 -1.33
CA ALA A 156 -9.13 -15.67 -0.49
C ALA A 156 -8.64 -16.31 0.82
N ALA A 157 -7.34 -16.20 1.08
CA ALA A 157 -6.80 -16.62 2.37
C ALA A 157 -7.37 -15.73 3.49
N ALA A 158 -7.50 -16.30 4.70
CA ALA A 158 -7.81 -15.50 5.87
C ALA A 158 -6.74 -14.42 6.05
N LEU A 159 -7.17 -13.17 6.29
CA LEU A 159 -6.24 -12.07 6.53
C LEU A 159 -5.52 -12.29 7.87
N THR A 160 -4.21 -12.04 7.88
CA THR A 160 -3.44 -12.04 9.11
C THR A 160 -3.67 -10.71 9.83
N PRO A 161 -4.28 -10.70 11.03
CA PRO A 161 -4.82 -9.49 11.65
C PRO A 161 -3.76 -8.62 12.33
N ALA A 162 -2.51 -9.08 12.41
CA ALA A 162 -1.43 -8.34 13.06
C ALA A 162 -1.14 -7.04 12.30
N VAL A 163 -1.04 -5.94 13.04
CA VAL A 163 -0.69 -4.62 12.51
C VAL A 163 0.43 -4.03 13.35
N SER A 164 1.52 -3.63 12.70
CA SER A 164 2.66 -2.92 13.30
C SER A 164 2.79 -1.55 12.66
N VAL A 165 2.98 -0.51 13.46
CA VAL A 165 3.16 0.87 13.00
C VAL A 165 4.51 1.38 13.52
N LEU A 166 5.43 1.71 12.61
CA LEU A 166 6.75 2.25 12.94
C LEU A 166 6.78 3.72 12.56
N MET A 167 6.99 4.58 13.56
CA MET A 167 7.03 6.05 13.38
C MET A 167 8.44 6.65 13.54
N LYS A 168 9.42 5.84 13.95
CA LYS A 168 10.82 6.21 14.19
C LYS A 168 11.73 5.03 13.85
#